data_AF-A0A3C1B666-F1
#
_entry.id   AF-A0A3C1B666-F1
#
_cell.length_a   1.000
_cell.length_b   1.000
_cell.length_c   1.000
_cell.angle_alpha   90.00
_cell.angle_beta   90.00
_cell.angle_gamma   90.00
#
_symmetry.space_group_name_H-M   'P 1'
#
loop_
_entity.id
_entity.type
_entity.pdbx_description
1 polymer ?
#
loop_
_entity_poly.entity_id
_entity_poly.type
_entity_poly.pdbx_seq_one_letter_code
_entity_poly.pdbx_strand_id
1 'polypeptide(L)' 'GIHYYPVSDVRQGIVHIVGPEQGWTLPGMTVVCGDSHTATHGAFGALAHGIGTSEVEHVLATQTLIQ' A
#
# COMPACT_ATOMS: atom_id res chain seq x y z
N GLY A 1 -0.52 13.64 8.15
CA GLY A 1 -1.48 13.65 7.03
C GLY A 1 -0.91 12.83 5.88
N ILE A 2 -1.71 12.49 4.88
CA ILE A 2 -1.29 11.67 3.73
C ILE A 2 -1.03 12.59 2.53
N HIS A 3 0.10 12.41 1.85
CA HIS A 3 0.41 13.20 0.65
C HIS A 3 -0.50 12.76 -0.50
N TYR A 4 -1.24 13.71 -1.09
CA TYR A 4 -2.13 13.44 -2.21
C TYR A 4 -1.44 13.74 -3.53
N TYR A 5 -1.48 12.77 -4.45
CA TYR A 5 -1.05 12.92 -5.83
C TYR A 5 -2.28 13.19 -6.70
N PRO A 6 -2.37 14.36 -7.39
CA PRO A 6 -3.45 14.62 -8.33
C PRO A 6 -3.52 13.58 -9.45
N VAL A 7 -4.70 13.41 -10.04
CA VAL A 7 -4.93 12.45 -11.14
C VAL A 7 -4.03 12.71 -12.36
N SER A 8 -3.63 13.97 -12.58
CA SER A 8 -2.74 14.35 -13.68
C SER A 8 -1.25 14.35 -13.31
N ASP A 9 -0.87 13.88 -12.12
CA ASP A 9 0.55 13.80 -11.72
C ASP A 9 1.27 12.73 -12.56
N VAL A 10 2.50 13.04 -13.00
CA VAL A 10 3.33 12.15 -13.83
C VAL A 10 3.66 10.82 -13.14
N ARG A 11 3.57 10.77 -11.80
CA ARG A 11 3.83 9.58 -10.99
C ARG A 11 2.60 8.65 -10.86
N GLN A 12 1.46 9.00 -11.46
CA GLN A 12 0.27 8.14 -11.45
C GLN A 12 0.46 6.88 -12.30
N GLY A 13 -0.20 5.79 -11.89
CA GLY A 13 -0.09 4.49 -12.54
C GLY A 13 -0.87 3.41 -11.80
N ILE A 14 -0.58 2.15 -12.10
CA ILE A 14 -1.18 1.00 -11.41
C ILE A 14 -0.63 0.93 -9.99
N VAL A 15 -1.49 0.79 -8.98
CA VAL A 15 -1.15 0.94 -7.55
C VAL A 15 0.08 0.10 -7.11
N HIS A 16 0.18 -1.14 -7.59
CA HIS A 16 1.30 -2.04 -7.25
C HIS A 16 2.58 -1.82 -8.06
N ILE A 17 2.54 -0.95 -9.08
CA ILE A 17 3.71 -0.47 -9.82
C ILE A 17 4.22 0.84 -9.19
N VAL A 18 3.30 1.77 -8.90
CA VAL A 18 3.63 3.07 -8.30
C VAL A 18 4.27 2.90 -6.93
N GLY A 19 3.76 1.98 -6.10
CA GLY A 19 4.29 1.76 -4.74
C GLY A 19 5.81 1.50 -4.70
N PRO A 20 6.33 0.51 -5.45
CA PRO A 20 7.78 0.29 -5.54
C PRO A 20 8.53 1.41 -6.28
N GLU A 21 8.01 1.95 -7.39
CA GLU A 21 8.67 3.02 -8.15
C GLU A 21 8.92 4.29 -7.32
N GLN A 22 7.99 4.62 -6.41
CA GLN A 22 8.11 5.77 -5.50
C GLN A 22 8.84 5.43 -4.19
N GLY A 23 9.35 4.20 -4.03
CA GLY A 23 10.08 3.77 -2.85
C GLY A 23 9.23 3.54 -1.60
N TRP A 24 7.91 3.35 -1.75
CA TRP A 24 6.99 3.08 -0.62
C TRP A 24 6.94 1.60 -0.22
N THR A 25 7.53 0.74 -1.04
CA THR A 25 7.66 -0.70 -0.77
C THR A 25 9.13 -1.03 -0.55
N LEU A 26 9.49 -1.32 0.70
CA LEU A 26 10.85 -1.65 1.08
C LEU A 26 10.88 -3.00 1.84
N PRO A 27 12.02 -3.70 1.83
CA PRO A 27 12.17 -4.94 2.60
C PRO A 27 11.87 -4.77 4.08
N GLY A 28 11.21 -5.75 4.68
CA GLY A 28 10.88 -5.77 6.12
C GLY A 28 9.66 -4.93 6.52
N MET A 29 8.96 -4.30 5.56
CA MET A 29 7.70 -3.60 5.84
C MET A 29 6.50 -4.54 5.91
N THR A 30 5.48 -4.13 6.66
CA THR A 30 4.11 -4.61 6.48
C THR A 30 3.39 -3.67 5.51
N VAL A 31 2.88 -4.19 4.39
CA VAL A 31 2.23 -3.39 3.34
C VAL A 31 0.81 -3.90 3.11
N VAL A 32 -0.17 -3.02 3.29
CA VAL A 32 -1.59 -3.36 3.10
C VAL A 32 -2.28 -2.32 2.22
N CYS A 33 -3.20 -2.79 1.39
CA CYS A 33 -3.98 -1.95 0.49
C CYS A 33 -5.35 -2.60 0.26
N GLY A 34 -6.36 -1.79 -0.10
CA GLY A 34 -7.70 -2.24 -0.46
C GLY A 34 -7.80 -2.98 -1.81
N ASP A 35 -6.72 -3.61 -2.26
CA ASP A 35 -6.63 -4.36 -3.52
C ASP A 35 -6.14 -5.79 -3.22
N SER A 36 -6.74 -6.79 -3.86
CA SER A 36 -6.42 -8.20 -3.63
C SER A 36 -5.00 -8.59 -4.08
N HIS A 37 -4.39 -7.84 -5.00
CA HIS A 37 -3.06 -8.10 -5.54
C HIS A 37 -1.94 -7.42 -4.75
N THR A 38 -2.22 -6.89 -3.55
CA THR A 38 -1.20 -6.32 -2.67
C THR A 38 -0.06 -7.30 -2.35
N ALA A 39 -0.29 -8.61 -2.47
CA ALA A 39 0.75 -9.64 -2.40
C ALA A 39 1.92 -9.44 -3.39
N THR A 40 1.73 -8.70 -4.49
CA THR A 40 2.80 -8.31 -5.43
C THR A 40 4.00 -7.65 -4.72
N HIS A 41 3.74 -6.88 -3.66
CA HIS A 41 4.80 -6.22 -2.89
C HIS A 41 5.68 -7.20 -2.09
N GLY A 42 5.24 -8.45 -1.90
CA GLY A 42 6.04 -9.52 -1.29
C GLY A 42 7.32 -9.84 -2.06
N ALA A 43 7.38 -9.54 -3.36
CA ALA A 43 8.60 -9.66 -4.17
C ALA A 43 9.78 -8.82 -3.62
N PHE A 44 9.50 -7.79 -2.83
CA PHE A 44 10.50 -6.92 -2.20
C PHE A 44 10.86 -7.36 -0.76
N GLY A 45 10.42 -8.54 -0.31
CA GLY A 45 10.66 -8.99 1.06
C GLY A 45 9.82 -8.25 2.11
N ALA A 46 8.64 -7.77 1.71
CA ALA A 46 7.63 -7.19 2.60
C ALA A 46 6.55 -8.25 2.96
N LEU A 47 5.98 -8.18 4.16
CA LEU A 47 4.74 -8.89 4.48
C LEU A 47 3.58 -8.11 3.88
N ALA A 48 3.06 -8.57 2.73
CA ALA A 48 2.08 -7.81 1.97
C ALA A 48 0.83 -8.61 1.61
N HIS A 49 -0.34 -8.06 1.90
CA HIS A 49 -1.64 -8.68 1.60
C HIS A 49 -2.74 -7.63 1.46
N GLY A 50 -3.83 -8.00 0.78
CA GLY A 50 -4.99 -7.14 0.59
C GLY A 50 -5.91 -7.19 1.81
N ILE A 51 -6.51 -6.05 2.15
CA ILE A 51 -7.45 -5.90 3.27
C ILE A 51 -8.77 -5.26 2.82
N GLY A 52 -9.84 -5.47 3.57
CA GLY A 52 -11.15 -4.88 3.27
C GLY A 52 -11.23 -3.39 3.61
N THR A 53 -12.28 -2.72 3.12
CA THR A 53 -12.48 -1.26 3.33
C THR A 53 -12.48 -0.85 4.80
N SER A 54 -13.15 -1.61 5.67
CA SER A 54 -13.18 -1.31 7.12
C SER A 54 -11.81 -1.47 7.78
N GLU A 55 -10.99 -2.39 7.29
CA GLU A 55 -9.61 -2.56 7.77
C GLU A 55 -8.72 -1.44 7.26
N VAL A 56 -8.90 -0.98 6.01
CA VAL A 56 -8.20 0.21 5.49
C VAL A 56 -8.51 1.43 6.36
N GLU A 57 -9.78 1.66 6.69
CA GLU A 57 -10.20 2.73 7.60
C GLU A 57 -9.47 2.62 8.96
N HIS A 58 -9.44 1.42 9.55
CA HIS A 58 -8.76 1.16 10.82
C HIS A 58 -7.25 1.41 10.74
N VAL A 59 -6.58 0.97 9.66
CA VAL A 59 -5.16 1.22 9.43
C VAL A 59 -4.89 2.71 9.28
N LEU A 60 -5.71 3.43 8.51
CA LEU A 60 -5.58 4.87 8.35
C LEU A 60 -5.79 5.63 9.67
N ALA A 61 -6.66 5.14 10.55
CA ALA A 61 -6.94 5.73 11.85
C ALA A 61 -5.87 5.41 12.92
N THR A 62 -5.30 4.21 12.90
CA THR A 62 -4.51 3.69 14.04
C THR A 62 -3.09 3.28 13.70
N GLN A 63 -2.76 3.10 12.42
CA GLN A 63 -1.50 2.47 11.97
C GLN A 63 -1.26 1.08 12.58
N THR A 64 -2.34 0.37 12.91
CA THR A 64 -2.31 -1.00 13.39
C THR A 64 -3.22 -1.86 12.53
N LEU A 65 -3.01 -3.17 12.60
CA LEU A 65 -3.86 -4.16 11.96
C LEU A 65 -4.04 -5.33 12.93
N ILE A 66 -5.25 -5.90 12.95
CA ILE A 66 -5.53 -7.11 13.70
C ILE A 66 -5.30 -8.29 12.74
N GLN A 67 -4.35 -9.18 13.06
CA GLN A 67 -4.03 -10.36 12.27
C GLN A 67 -3.85 -11.58 13.16
#